data_AF-S9SNW6-F1
#
_entry.id   AF-S9SNW6-F1
#
_cell.length_a   1.000
_cell.length_b   1.000
_cell.length_c   1.000
_cell.angle_alpha   90.00
_cell.angle_beta   90.00
_cell.angle_gamma   90.00
#
_symmetry.space_group_name_H-M   'P 1'
#
loop_
_entity.id
_entity.type
_entity.pdbx_description
1 polymer ?
#
loop_
_entity_poly.entity_id
_entity_poly.type
_entity_poly.pdbx_seq_one_letter_code
_entity_poly.pdbx_strand_id
1 'polypeptide(L)'
;MKVRKVTFPTPLSEVSDISNDNIDVFVELEDGTNYCFVVSTPLNLCKFMDDNDIGFIPASQPDIIVKELTEENILLALENYAEDDAFWMKLLYVAGANRDYIDIEKINKAINDIQKFNDELTNISE
;
A
#
# COMPACT_ATOMS: atom_id res chain seq x y z
N MET A 1 -9.01 -6.71 -10.93
CA MET A 1 -9.89 -7.30 -9.90
C MET A 1 -10.92 -6.28 -9.48
N LYS A 2 -12.03 -6.72 -8.91
CA LYS A 2 -13.02 -5.80 -8.32
C LYS A 2 -13.10 -5.99 -6.82
N VAL A 3 -13.19 -4.87 -6.11
CA VAL A 3 -13.58 -4.86 -4.70
C VAL A 3 -15.03 -5.26 -4.61
N ARG A 4 -15.30 -6.37 -3.92
CA ARG A 4 -16.66 -6.90 -3.71
C ARG A 4 -17.27 -6.33 -2.44
N LYS A 5 -16.49 -6.24 -1.37
CA LYS A 5 -16.95 -5.76 -0.07
C LYS A 5 -15.81 -5.10 0.70
N VAL A 6 -16.14 -4.01 1.37
CA VAL A 6 -15.27 -3.34 2.33
C VAL A 6 -15.93 -3.40 3.71
N THR A 7 -15.17 -3.73 4.74
CA THR A 7 -15.65 -3.76 6.13
C THR A 7 -14.70 -2.98 7.02
N PHE A 8 -15.26 -2.06 7.80
CA PHE A 8 -14.54 -1.29 8.79
C PHE A 8 -14.71 -1.96 10.17
N PRO A 9 -13.66 -2.55 10.78
CA PRO A 9 -13.73 -3.11 12.12
C PRO A 9 -14.11 -2.06 13.17
N THR A 10 -13.60 -0.84 13.00
CA THR A 10 -14.03 0.35 13.73
C THR A 10 -14.93 1.16 12.81
N PRO A 11 -16.16 1.55 13.21
CA PRO A 11 -16.98 2.42 12.37
C PRO A 11 -16.28 3.75 12.08
N LEU A 12 -16.35 4.24 10.83
CA LEU A 12 -15.75 5.54 10.48
C LEU A 12 -16.31 6.70 11.32
N SER A 13 -17.54 6.58 11.84
CA SER A 13 -18.14 7.55 12.74
C SER A 13 -17.46 7.64 14.12
N GLU A 14 -16.65 6.66 14.49
CA GLU A 14 -15.90 6.61 15.75
C GLU A 14 -14.46 7.13 15.59
N VAL A 15 -14.02 7.43 14.36
CA VAL A 15 -12.73 8.07 14.09
C VAL A 15 -12.75 9.48 14.63
N SER A 16 -11.79 9.80 15.50
CA SER A 16 -11.78 11.05 16.27
C SER A 16 -11.39 12.27 15.41
N ASP A 17 -10.41 12.09 14.52
CA ASP A 17 -9.93 13.11 13.59
C ASP A 17 -9.69 12.48 12.22
N ILE A 18 -10.68 12.57 11.34
CA ILE A 18 -10.60 11.99 9.99
C ILE A 18 -9.43 12.53 9.16
N SER A 19 -8.78 13.62 9.57
CA SER A 19 -7.64 14.21 8.86
C SER A 19 -6.29 13.74 9.42
N ASN A 20 -6.24 13.20 10.64
CA ASN A 20 -5.02 12.88 11.38
C ASN A 20 -5.16 11.58 12.18
N ASP A 21 -5.55 10.51 11.51
CA ASP A 21 -5.75 9.20 12.12
C ASP A 21 -5.47 8.09 11.09
N ASN A 22 -5.54 6.84 11.52
CA ASN A 22 -5.55 5.68 10.65
C ASN A 22 -6.65 4.69 11.03
N ILE A 23 -6.94 3.75 10.13
CA ILE A 23 -7.95 2.73 10.37
C ILE A 23 -7.62 1.43 9.64
N ASP A 24 -7.89 0.31 10.29
CA ASP A 24 -7.89 -0.99 9.63
C ASP A 24 -9.09 -1.12 8.68
N VAL A 25 -8.89 -1.75 7.54
CA VAL A 25 -9.94 -2.02 6.56
C VAL A 25 -9.80 -3.45 6.03
N PHE A 26 -10.91 -4.20 6.09
CA PHE A 26 -11.01 -5.51 5.46
C PHE A 26 -11.60 -5.39 4.06
N VAL A 27 -10.95 -6.01 3.09
CA VAL A 27 -11.30 -5.95 1.67
C VAL A 27 -11.49 -7.36 1.13
N GLU A 28 -12.68 -7.65 0.64
CA GLU A 28 -13.00 -8.88 -0.09
C GLU A 28 -13.00 -8.58 -1.59
N LEU A 29 -12.21 -9.30 -2.38
CA LEU A 29 -12.23 -9.22 -3.84
C LEU A 29 -13.28 -10.16 -4.44
N GLU A 30 -13.59 -9.97 -5.72
CA GLU A 30 -14.56 -10.80 -6.45
C GLU A 30 -14.19 -12.30 -6.53
N ASP A 31 -12.90 -12.64 -6.38
CA ASP A 31 -12.41 -14.02 -6.32
C ASP A 31 -12.53 -14.67 -4.93
N GLY A 32 -13.04 -13.92 -3.94
CA GLY A 32 -13.19 -14.36 -2.55
C GLY A 32 -11.93 -14.19 -1.69
N THR A 33 -10.83 -13.66 -2.23
CA THR A 33 -9.65 -13.33 -1.44
C THR A 33 -9.95 -12.18 -0.48
N ASN A 34 -9.45 -12.29 0.76
CA ASN A 34 -9.62 -11.29 1.80
C ASN A 34 -8.28 -10.70 2.21
N TYR A 35 -8.22 -9.37 2.31
CA TYR A 35 -7.05 -8.62 2.74
C TYR A 35 -7.39 -7.73 3.94
N CYS A 36 -6.39 -7.47 4.77
CA CYS A 36 -6.43 -6.45 5.82
C CYS A 36 -5.37 -5.40 5.49
N PHE A 37 -5.77 -4.14 5.42
CA PHE A 37 -4.89 -3.00 5.19
C PHE A 37 -5.10 -1.94 6.26
N VAL A 38 -4.04 -1.20 6.57
CA VAL A 38 -4.14 0.06 7.29
C VAL A 38 -4.31 1.17 6.26
N VAL A 39 -5.31 2.01 6.45
CA VAL A 39 -5.51 3.25 5.70
C VAL A 39 -5.13 4.42 6.60
N SER A 40 -4.17 5.24 6.17
CA SER A 40 -3.61 6.33 6.96
C SER A 40 -3.74 7.67 6.24
N THR A 41 -3.86 8.76 7.00
CA THR A 41 -3.74 10.11 6.46
C THR A 41 -2.29 10.60 6.49
N PRO A 42 -1.90 11.54 5.60
CA PRO A 42 -0.58 12.16 5.65
C PRO A 42 -0.25 12.82 7.00
N LEU A 43 -1.22 13.47 7.66
CA LEU A 43 -0.99 14.09 8.96
C LEU A 43 -0.71 13.05 10.04
N ASN A 44 -1.37 11.88 10.00
CA ASN A 44 -1.09 10.80 10.94
C ASN A 44 0.36 10.32 10.82
N LEU A 45 0.87 10.23 9.60
CA LEU A 45 2.28 9.88 9.37
C LEU A 45 3.23 10.97 9.89
N CYS A 46 2.91 12.25 9.69
CA CYS A 46 3.69 13.35 10.28
C CYS A 46 3.68 13.29 11.80
N LYS A 47 2.51 13.07 12.41
CA LYS A 47 2.36 12.92 13.86
C LYS A 47 3.19 11.75 14.38
N PHE A 48 3.19 10.60 13.71
CA PHE A 48 4.02 9.47 14.08
C PHE A 48 5.51 9.83 14.09
N MET A 49 5.98 10.57 13.08
CA MET A 49 7.36 11.04 13.00
C MET A 49 7.69 11.99 14.16
N ASP A 50 6.82 12.96 14.43
CA ASP A 50 6.99 13.92 15.52
C ASP A 50 6.97 13.25 16.91
N ASP A 51 6.04 12.32 17.14
CA ASP A 51 5.88 11.60 18.41
C ASP A 51 7.09 10.70 18.73
N ASN A 52 7.81 10.24 17.70
CA ASN A 52 8.97 9.35 17.84
C ASN A 52 10.33 10.07 17.64
N ASP A 53 10.33 11.38 17.39
CA ASP A 53 11.54 12.17 17.10
C ASP A 53 12.39 11.58 15.94
N ILE A 54 11.72 11.21 14.85
CA ILE A 54 12.34 10.65 13.64
C ILE A 54 11.91 11.41 12.39
N GLY A 55 12.78 11.47 11.38
CA GLY A 55 12.50 12.17 10.11
C GLY A 55 11.95 11.29 8.98
N PHE A 56 11.49 10.06 9.28
CA PHE A 56 11.01 9.11 8.29
C PHE A 56 10.07 8.07 8.92
N ILE A 57 9.22 7.43 8.11
CA ILE A 57 8.48 6.24 8.50
C ILE A 57 9.39 5.01 8.31
N PRO A 58 9.68 4.22 9.37
CA PRO A 58 10.49 3.01 9.24
C PRO A 58 9.92 2.04 8.20
N ALA A 59 10.79 1.30 7.53
CA ALA A 59 10.37 0.35 6.50
C ALA A 59 9.48 -0.77 7.07
N SER A 60 8.18 -0.69 6.80
CA SER A 60 7.14 -1.65 7.18
C SER A 60 6.26 -2.01 5.97
N GLN A 61 5.20 -2.78 6.19
CA GLN A 61 4.10 -2.87 5.21
C GLN A 61 3.58 -1.44 4.97
N PRO A 62 3.57 -0.94 3.73
CA PRO A 62 3.03 0.38 3.43
C PRO A 62 1.53 0.45 3.68
N ASP A 63 1.10 1.56 4.28
CA ASP A 63 -0.30 1.92 4.42
C ASP A 63 -0.88 2.38 3.07
N ILE A 64 -2.19 2.25 2.91
CA ILE A 64 -2.92 2.93 1.85
C ILE A 64 -3.11 4.39 2.31
N ILE A 65 -2.64 5.34 1.52
CA ILE A 65 -2.68 6.75 1.92
C ILE A 65 -3.85 7.46 1.28
N VAL A 66 -4.71 8.06 2.10
CA VAL A 66 -5.85 8.89 1.67
C VAL A 66 -5.77 10.27 2.30
N LYS A 67 -6.37 11.27 1.65
CA LYS A 67 -6.34 12.65 2.17
C LYS A 67 -7.03 12.76 3.54
N GLU A 68 -8.20 12.16 3.67
CA GLU A 68 -9.03 12.10 4.88
C GLU A 68 -9.73 10.72 4.91
N LEU A 69 -9.98 10.18 6.10
CA LEU A 69 -10.67 8.90 6.34
C LEU A 69 -12.17 9.00 6.10
N THR A 70 -12.56 9.30 4.85
CA THR A 70 -13.95 9.25 4.39
C THR A 70 -14.19 7.95 3.64
N GLU A 71 -15.42 7.43 3.68
CA GLU A 71 -15.79 6.22 2.95
C GLU A 71 -15.49 6.37 1.44
N GLU A 72 -15.82 7.53 0.86
CA GLU A 72 -15.54 7.84 -0.55
C GLU A 72 -14.04 7.74 -0.89
N ASN A 73 -13.17 8.40 -0.11
CA ASN A 73 -11.73 8.38 -0.38
C ASN A 73 -11.16 6.96 -0.24
N ILE A 74 -11.60 6.22 0.77
CA ILE A 74 -11.15 4.86 1.03
C ILE A 74 -11.59 3.94 -0.11
N LEU A 75 -12.84 4.02 -0.55
CA LEU A 75 -13.35 3.20 -1.64
C LEU A 75 -12.64 3.50 -2.96
N LEU A 76 -12.45 4.78 -3.32
CA LEU A 76 -11.72 5.17 -4.54
C LEU A 76 -10.27 4.67 -4.53
N ALA A 77 -9.60 4.78 -3.38
CA ALA A 77 -8.25 4.24 -3.23
C ALA A 77 -8.24 2.71 -3.41
N LEU A 78 -9.13 1.99 -2.72
CA LEU A 78 -9.21 0.53 -2.82
C LEU A 78 -9.57 0.06 -4.24
N GLU A 79 -10.45 0.75 -4.96
CA GLU A 79 -10.76 0.45 -6.35
C GLU A 79 -9.52 0.59 -7.24
N ASN A 80 -8.75 1.67 -7.07
CA ASN A 80 -7.51 1.87 -7.82
C ASN A 80 -6.46 0.79 -7.49
N TYR A 81 -6.30 0.42 -6.22
CA TYR A 81 -5.39 -0.65 -5.81
C TYR A 81 -5.81 -2.05 -6.34
N ALA A 82 -7.09 -2.23 -6.68
CA ALA A 82 -7.63 -3.46 -7.27
C ALA A 82 -7.50 -3.54 -8.80
N GLU A 83 -7.09 -2.45 -9.47
CA GLU A 83 -6.71 -2.44 -10.89
C GLU A 83 -5.54 -3.42 -11.16
N ASP A 84 -5.30 -3.74 -12.43
CA ASP A 84 -4.20 -4.62 -12.87
C ASP A 84 -4.13 -5.93 -12.06
N ASP A 85 -5.26 -6.62 -11.97
CA ASP A 85 -5.42 -7.86 -11.20
C ASP A 85 -5.03 -7.72 -9.71
N ALA A 86 -5.30 -6.55 -9.13
CA ALA A 86 -4.97 -6.20 -7.74
C ALA A 86 -3.48 -6.39 -7.41
N PHE A 87 -2.60 -6.10 -8.38
CA PHE A 87 -1.16 -6.27 -8.23
C PHE A 87 -0.62 -5.60 -6.95
N TRP A 88 -0.98 -4.34 -6.72
CA TRP A 88 -0.50 -3.60 -5.54
C TRP A 88 -1.06 -4.15 -4.23
N MET A 89 -2.34 -4.52 -4.17
CA MET A 89 -2.90 -5.17 -2.97
C MET A 89 -2.17 -6.49 -2.65
N LYS A 90 -1.98 -7.35 -3.65
CA LYS A 90 -1.28 -8.63 -3.52
C LYS A 90 0.15 -8.42 -3.05
N LEU A 91 0.88 -7.50 -3.67
CA LEU A 91 2.25 -7.19 -3.32
C LEU A 91 2.37 -6.67 -1.88
N LEU A 92 1.56 -5.69 -1.50
CA LEU A 92 1.57 -5.12 -0.15
C LEU A 92 1.24 -6.17 0.92
N TYR A 93 0.21 -6.98 0.68
CA TYR A 93 -0.19 -8.01 1.63
C TYR A 93 0.88 -9.09 1.80
N VAL A 94 1.45 -9.59 0.70
CA VAL A 94 2.49 -10.62 0.75
C VAL A 94 3.77 -10.07 1.41
N ALA A 95 4.17 -8.83 1.10
CA ALA A 95 5.31 -8.17 1.72
C ALA A 95 5.17 -7.99 3.24
N GLY A 96 3.95 -7.74 3.71
CA GLY A 96 3.62 -7.63 5.14
C GLY A 96 3.49 -8.97 5.85
N ALA A 97 2.92 -9.99 5.19
CA ALA A 97 2.64 -11.28 5.81
C ALA A 97 3.88 -12.16 6.01
N ASN A 98 4.70 -12.33 4.97
CA ASN A 98 5.99 -13.02 5.06
C ASN A 98 6.88 -12.65 3.86
N ARG A 99 8.07 -12.10 4.16
CA ARG A 99 9.05 -11.72 3.14
C ARG A 99 9.62 -12.91 2.35
N ASP A 100 9.53 -14.13 2.86
CA ASP A 100 9.97 -15.35 2.16
C ASP A 100 9.19 -15.62 0.87
N TYR A 101 7.98 -15.07 0.76
CA TYR A 101 7.19 -15.15 -0.48
C TYR A 101 7.73 -14.22 -1.57
N ILE A 102 8.57 -13.25 -1.21
CA ILE A 102 9.23 -12.31 -2.11
C ILE A 102 10.70 -12.72 -2.24
N ASP A 103 11.00 -13.41 -3.34
CA ASP A 103 12.34 -13.92 -3.63
C ASP A 103 13.31 -12.78 -4.00
N ILE A 104 14.21 -12.45 -3.06
CA ILE A 104 15.20 -11.39 -3.24
C ILE A 104 16.17 -11.67 -4.40
N GLU A 105 16.46 -12.94 -4.72
CA GLU A 105 17.34 -13.28 -5.83
C GLU A 105 16.67 -12.94 -7.17
N LYS A 106 15.37 -13.23 -7.29
CA LYS A 106 14.59 -12.82 -8.48
C LYS A 106 14.49 -11.32 -8.62
N ILE A 107 14.30 -10.59 -7.52
CA ILE A 107 14.30 -9.12 -7.53
C ILE A 107 15.65 -8.59 -8.01
N ASN A 108 16.75 -9.06 -7.41
CA ASN A 108 18.10 -8.63 -7.79
C ASN A 108 18.40 -8.92 -9.26
N LYS A 109 17.97 -10.09 -9.75
CA LYS A 109 18.10 -10.42 -11.18
C LYS A 109 17.33 -9.43 -12.05
N ALA A 110 16.08 -9.12 -11.72
CA ALA A 110 15.27 -8.18 -12.50
C ALA A 110 15.90 -6.77 -12.53
N ILE A 111 16.44 -6.29 -11.40
CA ILE A 111 17.15 -5.01 -11.32
C ILE A 111 18.37 -5.02 -12.25
N ASN A 112 19.19 -6.07 -12.21
CA ASN A 112 20.38 -6.18 -13.06
C ASN A 112 20.01 -6.19 -14.56
N ASP A 113 18.93 -6.89 -14.94
CA ASP A 113 18.46 -6.94 -16.32
C ASP A 113 18.00 -5.55 -16.80
N ILE A 114 17.28 -4.79 -15.95
CA ILE A 114 16.85 -3.40 -16.24
C ILE A 114 18.06 -2.47 -16.38
N GLN A 115 19.04 -2.57 -15.48
CA GLN A 115 20.27 -1.76 -15.55
C GLN A 115 21.01 -2.00 -16.86
N LYS A 116 21.21 -3.27 -17.23
CA LYS A 116 21.88 -3.63 -18.47
C LYS A 116 21.14 -3.07 -19.70
N PHE A 117 19.83 -3.16 -19.72
CA PHE A 117 19.02 -2.60 -20.81
C PHE A 117 19.17 -1.07 -20.92
N ASN A 118 19.16 -0.36 -19.79
CA ASN A 118 19.34 1.09 -19.77
C ASN A 118 20.74 1.49 -20.27
N ASP A 119 21.79 0.78 -19.86
CA ASP A 119 23.17 1.03 -20.31
C ASP A 119 23.31 0.84 -21.83
N GLU A 120 22.67 -0.19 -22.40
CA GLU A 120 22.63 -0.43 -23.84
C GLU A 120 21.94 0.72 -24.59
N LEU A 121 20.84 1.28 -24.07
CA LEU A 121 20.16 2.43 -24.67
C LEU A 121 21.02 3.70 -24.66
N THR A 122 21.70 4.00 -23.55
CA THR A 122 22.56 5.19 -23.45
C THR A 122 23.77 5.12 -24.37
N ASN A 123 24.37 3.92 -24.55
CA ASN A 123 25.52 3.73 -25.43
C ASN A 123 25.15 3.76 -26.93
N ILE A 124 23.87 3.60 -27.28
CA ILE A 124 23.39 3.77 -28.67
C ILE A 124 23.11 5.25 -29.00
N SER A 125 22.95 6.10 -27.97
CA SER A 125 22.68 7.54 -28.13
C SER A 125 23.92 8.44 -28.11
N GLU A 126 25.13 7.87 -27.94
CA GLU A 126 26.44 8.53 -28.09
C GLU A 126 27.08 8.23 -29.46
#